data_AF-A0A529LG14-F1
#
_entry.id   AF-A0A529LG14-F1
#
_cell.length_a   1.000
_cell.length_b   1.000
_cell.length_c   1.000
_cell.angle_alpha   90.00
_cell.angle_beta   90.00
_cell.angle_gamma   90.00
#
_symmetry.space_group_name_H-M   'P 1'
#
loop_
_entity.id
_entity.type
_entity.pdbx_description
1 polymer ?
#
loop_
_entity_poly.entity_id
_entity_poly.type
_entity_poly.pdbx_seq_one_letter_code
_entity_poly.pdbx_strand_id
1 'polypeptide(L)'
;ILSVLVSLLILSTAWSLMREAAHVLLEGVPASLDRDVIAKDIEGAVKGVREVHHMHVWSLDGTSNMATLHACLNDGVDPHVAVSAIKKRLAAKHGIDHATVEPEFGQCADSHDEHGHRRD
;
A
#
# COMPACT_ATOMS: atom_id res chain seq x y z
N ILE A 1 -15.79 -22.69 40.46
CA ILE A 1 -14.73 -21.67 40.65
C ILE A 1 -13.57 -21.89 39.68
N LEU A 2 -12.92 -23.07 39.68
CA LEU A 2 -11.83 -23.38 38.75
C LEU A 2 -12.22 -23.22 37.28
N SER A 3 -13.41 -23.71 36.88
CA SER A 3 -13.90 -23.58 35.49
C SER A 3 -14.10 -22.13 35.07
N VAL A 4 -14.58 -21.27 35.98
CA VAL A 4 -14.78 -19.83 35.72
C VAL A 4 -13.42 -19.14 35.52
N LEU A 5 -12.43 -19.50 36.32
CA LEU A 5 -11.07 -18.97 36.20
C LEU A 5 -10.43 -19.38 34.86
N VAL A 6 -10.58 -20.64 34.45
CA VAL A 6 -10.09 -21.12 33.15
C VAL A 6 -10.83 -20.45 31.99
N SER A 7 -12.15 -20.30 32.06
CA SER A 7 -12.93 -19.58 31.05
C SER A 7 -12.50 -18.12 30.90
N LEU A 8 -12.18 -17.42 31.99
CA LEU A 8 -11.68 -16.04 31.95
C LEU A 8 -10.30 -15.95 31.28
N LEU A 9 -9.40 -16.90 31.56
CA LEU A 9 -8.09 -16.96 30.92
C LEU A 9 -8.20 -17.19 29.41
N ILE A 10 -9.06 -18.13 28.98
CA ILE A 10 -9.31 -18.42 27.57
C ILE A 10 -9.95 -17.21 26.88
N LEU A 11 -10.91 -16.54 27.53
CA LEU A 11 -11.55 -15.37 26.96
C LEU A 11 -10.57 -14.20 26.77
N SER A 12 -9.66 -14.00 27.73
CA SER A 12 -8.58 -13.02 27.63
C SER A 12 -7.66 -13.28 26.43
N THR A 13 -7.22 -14.53 26.24
CA THR A 13 -6.33 -14.88 25.13
C THR A 13 -7.05 -14.79 23.78
N ALA A 14 -8.28 -15.31 23.70
CA ALA A 14 -9.11 -15.20 22.51
C ALA A 14 -9.39 -13.75 22.13
N TRP A 15 -9.64 -12.86 23.10
CA TRP A 15 -9.85 -11.44 22.85
C TRP A 15 -8.59 -10.75 22.30
N SER A 16 -7.41 -11.07 22.84
CA SER A 16 -6.14 -10.53 22.32
C SER A 16 -5.90 -10.96 20.87
N LEU A 17 -6.04 -12.25 20.58
CA LEU A 17 -5.85 -12.80 19.23
C LEU A 17 -6.87 -12.25 18.24
N MET A 18 -8.14 -12.11 18.66
CA MET A 18 -9.19 -11.56 17.83
C MET A 18 -8.97 -10.08 17.54
N ARG A 19 -8.47 -9.30 18.50
CA ARG A 19 -8.10 -7.89 18.29
C ARG A 19 -6.91 -7.75 17.35
N GLU A 20 -5.93 -8.64 17.47
CA GLU A 20 -4.75 -8.66 16.62
C GLU A 20 -5.10 -9.07 15.17
N ALA A 21 -5.89 -10.13 15.00
CA ALA A 21 -6.44 -10.52 13.71
C ALA A 21 -7.36 -9.43 13.14
N ALA A 22 -8.20 -8.81 13.96
CA ALA A 22 -9.04 -7.69 13.54
C ALA A 22 -8.19 -6.47 13.14
N HIS A 23 -7.09 -6.19 13.83
CA HIS A 23 -6.16 -5.12 13.44
C HIS A 23 -5.51 -5.43 12.09
N VAL A 24 -5.00 -6.66 11.88
CA VAL A 24 -4.46 -7.11 10.58
C VAL A 24 -5.50 -7.03 9.45
N LEU A 25 -6.78 -7.30 9.76
CA LEU A 25 -7.87 -7.28 8.77
C LEU A 25 -8.51 -5.89 8.55
N LEU A 26 -8.50 -4.99 9.55
CA LEU A 26 -9.16 -3.68 9.52
C LEU A 26 -8.21 -2.50 9.28
N GLU A 27 -6.92 -2.63 9.59
CA GLU A 27 -5.88 -1.61 9.40
C GLU A 27 -4.59 -2.32 8.92
N GLY A 28 -4.28 -2.39 7.63
CA GLY A 28 -4.27 -1.23 6.75
C GLY A 28 -3.00 -0.42 7.02
N VAL A 29 -1.96 -0.67 6.23
CA VAL A 29 -0.67 0.04 6.19
C VAL A 29 0.14 0.00 7.51
N PRO A 30 1.33 -0.64 7.53
CA PRO A 30 2.22 -0.58 8.69
C PRO A 30 2.46 0.87 9.11
N ALA A 31 2.27 1.20 10.39
CA ALA A 31 2.51 2.55 10.93
C ALA A 31 3.94 3.07 10.72
N SER A 32 4.88 2.19 10.34
CA SER A 32 6.27 2.50 10.03
C SER A 32 6.52 2.96 8.59
N LEU A 33 5.56 2.82 7.68
CA LEU A 33 5.71 3.13 6.26
C LEU A 33 4.78 4.28 5.86
N ASP A 34 5.32 5.49 5.86
CA ASP A 34 4.62 6.67 5.37
C ASP A 34 4.57 6.63 3.83
N ARG A 35 3.39 6.33 3.30
CA ARG A 35 3.13 6.25 1.85
C ARG A 35 3.52 7.54 1.13
N ASP A 36 3.32 8.70 1.74
CA ASP A 36 3.62 9.99 1.11
C ASP A 36 5.13 10.19 0.97
N VAL A 37 5.90 9.68 1.93
CA VAL A 37 7.37 9.69 1.86
C VAL A 37 7.87 8.73 0.78
N ILE A 38 7.26 7.55 0.66
CA ILE A 38 7.62 6.58 -0.39
C ILE A 38 7.27 7.12 -1.78
N ALA A 39 6.08 7.70 -1.95
CA ALA A 39 5.63 8.31 -3.21
C ALA A 39 6.58 9.42 -3.65
N LYS A 40 6.86 10.39 -2.78
CA LYS A 40 7.81 11.50 -3.06
C LYS A 40 9.21 11.00 -3.37
N ASP A 41 9.66 9.94 -2.69
CA ASP A 41 10.96 9.33 -2.95
C ASP A 41 11.01 8.70 -4.35
N ILE A 42 9.96 8.01 -4.78
CA ILE A 42 9.87 7.42 -6.11
C ILE A 42 9.84 8.51 -7.18
N GLU A 43 8.98 9.52 -7.01
CA GLU A 43 8.86 10.67 -7.93
C GLU A 43 10.19 11.41 -8.11
N GLY A 44 10.94 11.60 -7.02
CA GLY A 44 12.24 12.27 -7.06
C GLY A 44 13.40 11.39 -7.57
N ALA A 45 13.35 10.08 -7.35
CA ALA A 45 14.46 9.18 -7.67
C ALA A 45 14.32 8.48 -9.03
N VAL A 46 13.10 8.22 -9.51
CA VAL A 46 12.84 7.48 -10.74
C VAL A 46 12.52 8.45 -11.86
N LYS A 47 13.48 8.63 -12.77
CA LYS A 47 13.31 9.48 -13.95
C LYS A 47 12.14 8.99 -14.80
N GLY A 48 11.22 9.89 -15.13
CA GLY A 48 10.07 9.59 -15.99
C GLY A 48 8.79 9.29 -15.23
N VAL A 49 8.84 9.18 -13.89
CA VAL A 49 7.65 9.16 -13.05
C VAL A 49 7.24 10.61 -12.76
N ARG A 50 5.98 10.93 -13.01
CA ARG A 50 5.38 12.25 -12.75
C ARG A 50 4.73 12.29 -11.37
N GLU A 51 4.02 11.23 -11.01
CA GLU A 51 3.22 11.16 -9.79
C GLU A 51 3.02 9.68 -9.40
N VAL A 52 2.99 9.41 -8.11
CA VAL A 52 2.62 8.11 -7.54
C VAL A 52 1.42 8.29 -6.62
N HIS A 53 0.36 7.53 -6.88
CA HIS A 53 -0.88 7.61 -6.10
C HIS A 53 -1.49 6.22 -5.90
N HIS A 54 -2.64 6.16 -5.20
CA HIS A 54 -3.34 4.91 -4.85
C HIS A 54 -2.43 3.83 -4.25
N MET A 55 -1.42 4.26 -3.48
CA MET A 55 -0.46 3.36 -2.86
C MET A 55 -1.08 2.64 -1.66
N HIS A 56 -1.01 1.32 -1.69
CA HIS A 56 -1.37 0.45 -0.59
C HIS A 56 -0.17 -0.40 -0.23
N VAL A 57 0.22 -0.37 1.04
CA VAL A 57 1.32 -1.17 1.58
C VAL A 57 0.74 -2.09 2.63
N TRP A 58 1.12 -3.36 2.61
CA TRP A 58 0.68 -4.35 3.59
C TRP A 58 1.80 -5.33 3.90
N SER A 59 1.63 -6.12 4.97
CA SER A 59 2.55 -7.20 5.30
C SER A 59 1.77 -8.50 5.48
N LEU A 60 2.32 -9.62 4.98
CA LEU A 60 1.67 -10.93 5.08
C LEU A 60 1.92 -11.62 6.43
N ASP A 61 3.11 -11.41 7.00
CA ASP A 61 3.61 -12.10 8.20
C ASP A 61 4.28 -11.14 9.21
N GLY A 62 4.15 -9.83 9.00
CA GLY A 62 4.81 -8.80 9.80
C GLY A 62 6.26 -8.51 9.43
N THR A 63 6.85 -9.26 8.48
CA THR A 63 8.26 -9.11 8.05
C THR A 63 8.41 -8.88 6.55
N SER A 64 7.59 -9.53 5.72
CA SER A 64 7.56 -9.33 4.28
C SER A 64 6.58 -8.22 3.93
N ASN A 65 7.10 -7.09 3.45
CA ASN A 65 6.29 -5.95 3.01
C ASN A 65 5.98 -6.06 1.52
N MET A 66 4.72 -5.79 1.20
CA MET A 66 4.20 -5.79 -0.16
C MET A 66 3.54 -4.44 -0.46
N ALA A 67 3.56 -4.02 -1.72
CA ALA A 67 2.89 -2.80 -2.14
C ALA A 67 2.12 -2.96 -3.46
N THR A 68 1.04 -2.20 -3.60
CA THR A 68 0.38 -1.90 -4.88
C THR A 68 0.30 -0.40 -5.03
N LEU A 69 0.61 0.14 -6.20
CA LEU A 69 0.57 1.57 -6.47
C LEU A 69 0.33 1.85 -7.96
N HIS A 70 -0.13 3.06 -8.24
CA HIS A 70 -0.28 3.59 -9.59
C HIS A 70 0.82 4.62 -9.80
N ALA A 71 1.47 4.56 -10.97
CA ALA A 71 2.56 5.45 -11.33
C ALA A 71 2.23 6.15 -12.65
N CYS A 72 1.92 7.44 -12.57
CA CYS A 72 1.81 8.31 -13.74
C CYS A 72 3.19 8.49 -14.36
N LEU A 73 3.35 8.08 -15.61
CA LEU A 73 4.58 8.23 -16.37
C LEU A 73 4.48 9.41 -17.34
N ASN A 74 5.63 10.03 -17.61
CA ASN A 74 5.73 11.05 -18.65
C ASN A 74 5.64 10.41 -20.05
N ASP A 75 5.22 11.20 -21.04
CA ASP A 75 5.14 10.75 -22.43
C ASP A 75 6.50 10.26 -22.95
N GLY A 76 6.47 9.13 -23.66
CA GLY A 76 7.67 8.51 -24.26
C GLY A 76 8.56 7.74 -23.28
N VAL A 77 8.17 7.60 -22.01
CA VAL A 77 8.85 6.71 -21.06
C VAL A 77 8.43 5.27 -21.33
N ASP A 78 9.40 4.36 -21.40
CA ASP A 78 9.13 2.93 -21.43
C ASP A 78 8.57 2.48 -20.06
N PRO A 79 7.31 2.01 -20.00
CA PRO A 79 6.71 1.60 -18.74
C PRO A 79 7.45 0.44 -18.07
N HIS A 80 8.07 -0.46 -18.85
CA HIS A 80 8.84 -1.57 -18.28
C HIS A 80 10.07 -1.07 -17.51
N VAL A 81 10.78 -0.09 -18.08
CA VAL A 81 11.96 0.51 -17.45
C VAL A 81 11.57 1.27 -16.18
N ALA A 82 10.51 2.07 -16.24
CA ALA A 82 10.01 2.82 -15.09
C ALA A 82 9.56 1.87 -13.96
N VAL A 83 8.71 0.89 -14.25
CA VAL A 83 8.24 -0.09 -13.27
C VAL A 83 9.40 -0.86 -12.63
N SER A 84 10.40 -1.28 -13.42
CA SER A 84 11.59 -1.96 -12.91
C SER A 84 12.40 -1.07 -11.96
N ALA A 85 12.58 0.21 -12.30
CA ALA A 85 13.28 1.17 -11.45
C ALA A 85 12.52 1.45 -10.14
N ILE A 86 11.19 1.59 -10.20
CA ILE A 86 10.33 1.75 -9.02
C ILE A 86 10.47 0.55 -8.08
N LYS A 87 10.32 -0.68 -8.60
CA LYS A 87 10.44 -1.91 -7.80
C LYS A 87 11.82 -2.03 -7.15
N LYS A 88 12.89 -1.71 -7.87
CA LYS A 88 14.25 -1.69 -7.30
C LYS A 88 14.40 -0.67 -6.18
N ARG A 89 13.83 0.53 -6.34
CA ARG A 89 13.89 1.59 -5.32
C ARG A 89 13.12 1.20 -4.05
N LEU A 90 11.93 0.62 -4.23
CA LEU A 90 11.09 0.10 -3.16
C LEU A 90 11.80 -0.97 -2.33
N ALA A 91 12.42 -1.96 -2.98
CA ALA A 91 13.19 -2.99 -2.30
C ALA A 91 14.40 -2.40 -1.56
N ALA A 92 15.19 -1.57 -2.24
CA ALA A 92 16.47 -1.10 -1.70
C ALA A 92 16.35 -0.10 -0.55
N LYS A 93 15.33 0.78 -0.55
CA LYS A 93 15.20 1.86 0.43
C LYS A 93 14.09 1.61 1.45
N HIS A 94 13.02 0.92 1.07
CA HIS A 94 11.82 0.78 1.88
C HIS A 94 11.55 -0.66 2.32
N GLY A 95 12.39 -1.62 1.91
CA GLY A 95 12.25 -3.04 2.30
C GLY A 95 10.97 -3.68 1.79
N ILE A 96 10.46 -3.21 0.63
CA ILE A 96 9.28 -3.76 -0.04
C ILE A 96 9.77 -4.65 -1.18
N ASP A 97 9.80 -5.96 -0.92
CA ASP A 97 10.36 -6.95 -1.85
C ASP A 97 9.40 -7.29 -3.00
N HIS A 98 8.09 -7.19 -2.75
CA HIS A 98 7.06 -7.48 -3.73
C HIS A 98 6.17 -6.26 -3.96
N ALA A 99 6.20 -5.72 -5.18
CA ALA A 99 5.33 -4.62 -5.57
C ALA A 99 4.64 -4.86 -6.91
N THR A 100 3.35 -4.53 -6.97
CA THR A 100 2.57 -4.38 -8.20
C THR A 100 2.50 -2.89 -8.53
N VAL A 101 2.88 -2.53 -9.75
CA VAL A 101 2.89 -1.12 -10.20
C VAL A 101 2.05 -1.06 -11.47
N GLU A 102 1.00 -0.26 -11.43
CA GLU A 102 0.19 0.07 -12.60
C GLU A 102 0.75 1.32 -13.28
N PRO A 103 1.31 1.21 -14.50
CA PRO A 103 1.78 2.37 -15.23
C PRO A 103 0.61 3.09 -15.90
N GLU A 104 0.50 4.39 -15.65
CA GLU A 104 -0.56 5.23 -16.23
C GLU A 104 0.04 6.32 -17.11
N PHE A 105 -0.68 6.67 -18.18
CA PHE A 105 -0.33 7.74 -19.11
C PHE A 105 -1.52 8.68 -19.26
N GLY A 106 -1.55 9.76 -18.47
CA GLY A 106 -2.65 10.73 -18.50
C GLY A 106 -3.56 10.65 -17.28
N GLN A 107 -4.84 10.33 -17.49
CA GLN A 107 -5.89 10.31 -16.47
C GLN A 107 -6.06 8.88 -15.91
N CYS A 108 -6.08 8.77 -14.59
CA CYS A 108 -6.18 7.49 -13.88
C CYS A 108 -7.52 6.80 -14.22
N ALA A 109 -7.49 5.48 -14.46
CA ALA A 109 -8.71 4.72 -14.76
C ALA A 109 -9.66 4.62 -13.56
N ASP A 110 -9.12 4.75 -12.34
CA ASP A 110 -9.85 4.76 -11.08
C ASP A 110 -10.26 6.16 -10.62
N SER A 111 -10.04 7.19 -11.46
CA SER A 111 -10.64 8.50 -11.25
C SER A 111 -12.16 8.30 -11.18
N HIS A 112 -12.75 8.40 -9.99
CA HIS A 112 -14.19 8.54 -9.89
C HIS A 112 -14.55 9.83 -10.63
N ASP A 113 -15.10 9.69 -11.85
CA ASP A 113 -15.79 10.75 -12.55
C ASP A 113 -16.88 11.26 -11.59
N GLU A 114 -16.58 12.36 -10.89
CA GLU A 114 -17.63 13.21 -10.36
C GLU A 114 -18.40 13.71 -11.57
N HIS A 115 -19.48 12.98 -11.90
CA HIS A 115 -20.46 13.35 -12.90
C HIS A 115 -20.75 14.84 -12.75
N GLY A 116 -20.23 15.62 -13.69
CA GLY A 116 -20.55 17.03 -13.82
C GLY A 116 -22.06 17.16 -13.88
N HIS A 117 -22.64 17.69 -12.80
CA HIS A 117 -23.98 18.23 -12.80
C HIS A 117 -24.01 19.36 -13.82
N ARG A 118 -24.33 19.00 -15.07
CA ARG A 118 -24.85 19.93 -16.06
C ARG A 118 -26.24 20.31 -15.58
N ARG A 119 -26.33 21.44 -14.86
CA ARG A 119 -27.59 22.16 -14.72
C ARG A 119 -27.67 23.15 -15.87
N ASP A 120 -28.81 23.08 -16.51
CA ASP A 120 -29.25 23.88 -17.66
C ASP A 120 -29.32 25.37 -17.34
#